data_AF-A0A1G2YWF3-F1
#
_entry.id   AF-A0A1G2YWF3-F1
#
_cell.length_a   1.000
_cell.length_b   1.000
_cell.length_c   1.000
_cell.angle_alpha   90.00
_cell.angle_beta   90.00
_cell.angle_gamma   90.00
#
_symmetry.space_group_name_H-M   'P 1'
#
loop_
_entity.id
_entity.type
_entity.pdbx_description
1 polymer ?
#
loop_
_entity_poly.entity_id
_entity_poly.type
_entity_poly.pdbx_seq_one_letter_code
_entity_poly.pdbx_strand_id
1 'polypeptide(L)'
;MRIVPAIDSSEDIGNLGIKEGTATIYPWKWYYSAPALGIWIFLALSILLFRDNRDPRILLIFIPIFLVRLLWSWFLPILGVPSPILVVFGMLVDALVIGIAVLWLSAYKLGNRNRFISVLLALIVLVAATIIALVSYQAWLSGLDFEILVIQAMGIVTMLLIFVLAGWRCRKRYGPWRFMLWLAFWTMVISLVGMITFFIISVESSAEELIQQMPEVLVAGLIFAICIYMLNLPFMVLAFASTFYRKRFYAYFHLKSMPISFPSGTEKPQSVELKQMQ
;
A
#
# COMPACT_ATOMS: atom_id res chain seq x y z
N MET A 1 5.54 -6.54 -32.56
CA MET A 1 5.26 -5.70 -33.75
C MET A 1 3.75 -5.53 -33.80
N ARG A 2 3.24 -4.34 -33.50
CA ARG A 2 1.79 -4.08 -33.52
C ARG A 2 1.56 -2.93 -34.49
N ILE A 3 0.86 -3.22 -35.58
CA ILE A 3 0.42 -2.20 -36.53
C ILE A 3 -0.84 -1.60 -35.92
N VAL A 4 -0.78 -0.35 -35.50
CA VAL A 4 -1.95 0.43 -35.09
C VAL A 4 -2.19 1.44 -36.20
N PRO A 5 -3.32 1.38 -36.92
CA PRO A 5 -3.64 2.44 -37.88
C PRO A 5 -3.83 3.75 -37.09
N ALA A 6 -3.09 4.79 -37.49
CA ALA A 6 -3.32 6.13 -37.00
C ALA A 6 -4.65 6.61 -37.60
N ILE A 7 -5.71 6.58 -36.80
CA ILE A 7 -6.98 7.21 -37.16
C ILE A 7 -7.04 8.50 -36.35
N ASP A 8 -6.59 9.60 -36.94
CA ASP A 8 -6.90 10.95 -36.47
C ASP A 8 -8.39 11.20 -36.73
N SER A 9 -9.24 10.77 -35.80
CA SER A 9 -10.70 10.90 -35.89
C SER A 9 -11.18 12.26 -35.36
N SER A 10 -10.77 13.37 -35.95
CA SER A 10 -11.43 14.66 -35.69
C SER A 10 -11.77 15.50 -36.91
N GLU A 11 -11.38 15.11 -38.12
CA GLU A 11 -11.81 15.81 -39.33
C GLU A 11 -12.07 14.81 -40.46
N ASP A 12 -13.25 14.19 -40.45
CA ASP A 12 -13.77 13.48 -41.62
C ASP A 12 -14.23 14.52 -42.65
N ILE A 13 -13.26 15.11 -43.37
CA ILE A 13 -13.48 16.09 -44.45
C ILE A 13 -13.95 15.39 -45.74
N GLY A 14 -14.86 14.42 -45.60
CA GLY A 14 -15.38 13.62 -46.71
C GLY A 14 -14.29 13.07 -47.65
N ASN A 15 -14.57 13.08 -48.95
CA ASN A 15 -13.73 12.46 -49.98
C ASN A 15 -12.43 13.21 -50.30
N LEU A 16 -12.03 14.19 -49.47
CA LEU A 16 -10.83 15.02 -49.64
C LEU A 16 -9.69 14.66 -48.65
N GLY A 17 -9.95 13.80 -47.67
CA GLY A 17 -8.93 13.28 -46.75
C GLY A 17 -8.09 12.17 -47.39
N ILE A 18 -6.79 12.16 -47.08
CA ILE A 18 -5.85 11.09 -47.48
C ILE A 18 -6.35 9.78 -46.86
N LYS A 19 -6.92 8.88 -47.68
CA LYS A 19 -7.50 7.60 -47.22
C LYS A 19 -6.46 6.59 -46.72
N GLU A 20 -5.18 6.85 -46.96
CA GLU A 20 -4.05 6.00 -46.57
C GLU A 20 -3.07 6.81 -45.72
N GLY A 21 -3.23 6.77 -44.40
CA GLY A 21 -2.20 7.27 -43.49
C GLY A 21 -0.92 6.46 -43.68
N THR A 22 0.21 7.13 -43.90
CA THR A 22 1.52 6.49 -43.97
C THR A 22 1.76 5.71 -42.69
N ALA A 23 2.05 4.40 -42.82
CA ALA A 23 2.28 3.53 -41.68
C ALA A 23 3.40 4.12 -40.80
N THR A 24 3.00 4.72 -39.68
CA THR A 24 3.97 5.35 -38.78
C THR A 24 4.60 4.23 -37.98
N ILE A 25 5.86 3.92 -38.30
CA ILE A 25 6.64 2.92 -37.56
C ILE A 25 6.96 3.53 -36.20
N TYR A 26 6.18 3.16 -35.18
CA TYR A 26 6.48 3.57 -33.81
C TYR A 26 7.60 2.67 -33.27
N PRO A 27 8.78 3.21 -32.90
CA PRO A 27 9.84 2.43 -32.27
C PRO A 27 9.41 2.09 -30.84
N TRP A 28 8.61 1.03 -30.69
CA TRP A 28 8.16 0.51 -29.41
C TRP A 28 9.34 -0.16 -28.69
N LYS A 29 9.95 0.56 -27.75
CA LYS A 29 11.00 0.01 -26.90
C LYS A 29 10.38 -0.70 -25.70
N TRP A 30 10.92 -1.85 -25.32
CA TRP A 30 10.39 -2.71 -24.25
C TRP A 30 10.25 -1.96 -22.91
N TYR A 31 11.13 -0.99 -22.64
CA TYR A 31 11.08 -0.19 -21.41
C TYR A 31 9.88 0.77 -21.35
N TYR A 32 9.26 1.12 -22.49
CA TYR A 32 7.99 1.84 -22.50
C TYR A 32 6.84 1.01 -21.94
N SER A 33 6.96 -0.33 -21.95
CA SER A 33 5.98 -1.23 -21.34
C SER A 33 6.19 -1.41 -19.83
N ALA A 34 7.22 -0.80 -19.26
CA ALA A 34 7.65 -1.07 -17.90
C ALA A 34 7.80 0.19 -17.03
N PRO A 35 6.83 1.14 -17.05
CA PRO A 35 6.87 2.34 -16.19
C PRO A 35 6.84 2.00 -14.69
N ALA A 36 6.58 0.74 -14.30
CA ALA A 36 6.59 0.32 -12.92
C ALA A 36 7.94 -0.26 -12.43
N LEU A 37 8.98 -0.37 -13.27
CA LEU A 37 10.20 -1.14 -12.91
C LEU A 37 10.86 -0.66 -11.62
N GLY A 38 10.95 0.65 -11.39
CA GLY A 38 11.61 1.19 -10.21
C GLY A 38 10.94 0.71 -8.91
N ILE A 39 9.62 0.60 -8.88
CA ILE A 39 8.90 0.12 -7.69
C ILE A 39 9.15 -1.36 -7.41
N TRP A 40 9.27 -2.17 -8.47
CA TRP A 40 9.59 -3.58 -8.35
C TRP A 40 11.04 -3.81 -7.93
N ILE A 41 11.97 -2.99 -8.43
CA ILE A 41 13.37 -2.99 -7.98
C ILE A 41 13.44 -2.62 -6.50
N PHE A 42 12.67 -1.62 -6.06
CA PHE A 42 12.61 -1.23 -4.65
C PHE A 42 12.12 -2.37 -3.75
N LEU A 43 11.08 -3.10 -4.17
CA LEU A 43 10.59 -4.29 -3.46
C LEU A 43 11.65 -5.40 -3.44
N ALA A 44 12.25 -5.72 -4.61
CA ALA A 44 13.26 -6.76 -4.73
C ALA A 44 14.50 -6.46 -3.86
N LEU A 45 14.96 -5.21 -3.88
CA LEU A 45 16.06 -4.75 -3.04
C LEU A 45 15.72 -4.88 -1.56
N SER A 46 14.49 -4.58 -1.16
CA SER A 46 14.02 -4.78 0.22
C SER A 46 14.03 -6.26 0.63
N ILE A 47 13.68 -7.18 -0.27
CA ILE A 47 13.79 -8.62 0.01
C ILE A 47 15.26 -9.03 0.20
N LEU A 48 16.17 -8.54 -0.65
CA LEU A 48 17.59 -8.91 -0.64
C LEU A 48 18.40 -8.29 0.51
N LEU A 49 18.10 -7.04 0.89
CA LEU A 49 18.86 -6.29 1.89
C LEU A 49 18.67 -6.80 3.33
N PHE A 50 17.49 -7.34 3.65
CA PHE A 50 17.21 -7.80 5.02
C PHE A 50 17.58 -9.28 5.16
N ARG A 51 18.57 -9.58 6.01
CA ARG A 51 18.97 -10.96 6.33
C ARG A 51 17.79 -11.81 6.85
N ASP A 52 16.85 -11.18 7.55
CA ASP A 52 15.63 -11.81 8.08
C ASP A 52 14.62 -12.24 6.99
N ASN A 53 14.87 -11.89 5.72
CA ASN A 53 14.03 -12.18 4.56
C ASN A 53 14.56 -13.34 3.71
N ARG A 54 15.60 -14.06 4.14
CA ARG A 54 16.19 -15.18 3.37
C ARG A 54 15.34 -16.46 3.33
N ASP A 55 14.21 -16.50 4.05
CA ASP A 55 13.27 -17.63 4.02
C ASP A 55 12.38 -17.53 2.76
N PRO A 56 12.22 -18.61 1.95
CA PRO A 56 11.36 -18.60 0.76
C PRO A 56 9.90 -18.24 1.07
N ARG A 57 9.42 -18.43 2.30
CA ARG A 57 8.08 -18.02 2.74
C ARG A 57 7.85 -16.51 2.62
N ILE A 58 8.91 -15.71 2.49
CA ILE A 58 8.81 -14.26 2.24
C ILE A 58 8.12 -13.94 0.90
N LEU A 59 8.17 -14.86 -0.07
CA LEU A 59 7.54 -14.69 -1.37
C LEU A 59 6.02 -14.69 -1.28
N LEU A 60 5.43 -15.14 -0.16
CA LEU A 60 3.99 -15.01 0.06
C LEU A 60 3.53 -13.54 0.13
N ILE A 61 4.45 -12.56 0.29
CA ILE A 61 4.12 -11.13 0.19
C ILE A 61 3.59 -10.74 -1.20
N PHE A 62 3.91 -11.51 -2.24
CA PHE A 62 3.37 -11.27 -3.58
C PHE A 62 1.87 -11.57 -3.67
N ILE A 63 1.32 -12.43 -2.80
CA ILE A 63 -0.11 -12.75 -2.77
C ILE A 63 -0.97 -11.49 -2.51
N PRO A 64 -0.78 -10.74 -1.40
CA PRO A 64 -1.58 -9.55 -1.17
C PRO A 64 -1.35 -8.46 -2.23
N ILE A 65 -0.12 -8.32 -2.77
CA ILE A 65 0.16 -7.38 -3.86
C ILE A 65 -0.67 -7.74 -5.11
N PHE A 66 -0.68 -9.01 -5.50
CA PHE A 66 -1.43 -9.50 -6.65
C PHE A 66 -2.94 -9.36 -6.43
N LEU A 67 -3.44 -9.71 -5.24
CA LEU A 67 -4.86 -9.55 -4.90
C LEU A 67 -5.31 -8.11 -4.97
N VAL A 68 -4.53 -7.16 -4.44
CA VAL A 68 -4.87 -5.74 -4.53
C VAL A 68 -4.91 -5.28 -5.98
N ARG A 69 -3.92 -5.65 -6.79
CA ARG A 69 -3.91 -5.29 -8.23
C ARG A 69 -5.10 -5.89 -8.97
N LEU A 70 -5.46 -7.14 -8.69
CA LEU A 70 -6.62 -7.80 -9.28
C LEU A 70 -7.92 -7.08 -8.91
N LEU A 71 -8.12 -6.79 -7.63
CA LEU A 71 -9.28 -6.04 -7.14
C LEU A 71 -9.36 -4.65 -7.78
N TRP A 72 -8.22 -3.98 -7.89
CA TRP A 72 -8.13 -2.67 -8.54
C TRP A 72 -8.52 -2.75 -10.03
N SER A 73 -8.00 -3.74 -10.77
CA SER A 73 -8.37 -3.96 -12.17
C SER A 73 -9.86 -4.24 -12.38
N TRP A 74 -10.53 -4.87 -11.42
CA TRP A 74 -11.98 -5.07 -11.47
C TRP A 74 -12.79 -3.82 -11.11
N PHE A 75 -12.23 -2.94 -10.27
CA PHE A 75 -12.89 -1.73 -9.82
C PHE A 75 -12.78 -0.58 -10.82
N LEU A 76 -11.67 -0.48 -11.55
CA LEU A 76 -11.40 0.61 -12.52
C LEU A 76 -12.53 0.83 -13.55
N PRO A 77 -13.11 -0.21 -14.20
CA PRO A 77 -14.17 0.00 -15.20
C PRO A 77 -15.46 0.56 -14.61
N ILE A 78 -15.72 0.30 -13.32
CA ILE A 78 -16.95 0.70 -12.63
C ILE A 78 -16.95 2.21 -12.36
N LEU A 79 -15.76 2.81 -12.20
CA LEU A 79 -15.63 4.23 -11.88
C LEU A 79 -15.95 5.17 -13.04
N GLY A 80 -15.91 4.69 -14.30
CA GLY A 80 -16.18 5.53 -15.48
C GLY A 80 -15.22 6.73 -15.64
N VAL A 81 -14.07 6.70 -14.97
CA VAL A 81 -13.12 7.81 -14.90
C VAL A 81 -12.19 7.83 -16.14
N PRO A 82 -11.81 9.02 -16.66
CA PRO A 82 -10.90 9.15 -17.79
C PRO A 82 -9.56 8.42 -17.63
N SER A 83 -9.02 7.89 -18.72
CA SER A 83 -7.79 7.08 -18.71
C SER A 83 -6.56 7.73 -18.06
N PRO A 84 -6.29 9.05 -18.18
CA PRO A 84 -5.13 9.66 -17.53
C PRO A 84 -5.22 9.62 -16.01
N ILE A 85 -6.42 9.81 -15.47
CA ILE A 85 -6.69 9.79 -14.03
C ILE A 85 -6.55 8.36 -13.49
N LEU A 86 -6.98 7.34 -14.24
CA LEU A 86 -6.80 5.93 -13.86
C LEU A 86 -5.32 5.55 -13.71
N VAL A 87 -4.44 6.06 -14.58
CA VAL A 87 -2.99 5.81 -14.50
C VAL A 87 -2.41 6.40 -13.22
N VAL A 88 -2.82 7.64 -12.89
CA VAL A 88 -2.40 8.30 -11.64
C VAL A 88 -2.85 7.51 -10.42
N PHE A 89 -4.12 7.12 -10.33
CA PHE A 89 -4.59 6.31 -9.19
C PHE A 89 -3.89 4.96 -9.11
N GLY A 90 -3.65 4.29 -10.23
CA GLY A 90 -2.88 3.04 -10.26
C GLY A 90 -1.48 3.20 -9.68
N MET A 91 -0.82 4.32 -9.98
CA MET A 91 0.49 4.67 -9.42
C MET A 91 0.42 4.94 -7.90
N LEU A 92 -0.59 5.67 -7.42
CA LEU A 92 -0.81 5.90 -5.98
C LEU A 92 -1.04 4.59 -5.21
N VAL A 93 -1.88 3.71 -5.77
CA VAL A 93 -2.16 2.38 -5.22
C VAL A 93 -0.90 1.54 -5.17
N ASP A 94 -0.13 1.48 -6.26
CA ASP A 94 1.14 0.74 -6.30
C ASP A 94 2.15 1.28 -5.28
N ALA A 95 2.27 2.61 -5.15
CA ALA A 95 3.12 3.26 -4.15
C ALA A 95 2.79 2.81 -2.73
N LEU A 96 1.50 2.84 -2.37
CA LEU A 96 1.05 2.41 -1.04
C LEU A 96 1.23 0.91 -0.84
N VAL A 97 0.84 0.07 -1.81
CA VAL A 97 0.90 -1.39 -1.70
C VAL A 97 2.34 -1.88 -1.56
N ILE A 98 3.25 -1.37 -2.39
CA ILE A 98 4.66 -1.72 -2.30
C ILE A 98 5.28 -1.14 -1.03
N GLY A 99 4.94 0.08 -0.66
CA GLY A 99 5.35 0.67 0.61
C GLY A 99 4.93 -0.20 1.81
N ILE A 100 3.67 -0.62 1.87
CA ILE A 100 3.14 -1.57 2.87
C ILE A 100 3.95 -2.87 2.85
N ALA A 101 4.16 -3.47 1.68
CA ALA A 101 4.94 -4.70 1.56
C ALA A 101 6.35 -4.53 2.16
N VAL A 102 7.03 -3.43 1.86
CA VAL A 102 8.37 -3.13 2.40
C VAL A 102 8.33 -2.92 3.93
N LEU A 103 7.26 -2.34 4.48
CA LEU A 103 7.07 -2.25 5.93
C LEU A 103 6.95 -3.64 6.58
N TRP A 104 6.18 -4.54 5.96
CA TRP A 104 6.06 -5.93 6.42
C TRP A 104 7.39 -6.69 6.33
N LEU A 105 8.16 -6.44 5.27
CA LEU A 105 9.51 -6.97 5.12
C LEU A 105 10.47 -6.42 6.20
N SER A 106 10.23 -5.20 6.67
CA SER A 106 11.03 -4.50 7.69
C SER A 106 10.55 -4.71 9.13
N ALA A 107 9.48 -5.49 9.34
CA ALA A 107 8.74 -5.55 10.59
C ALA A 107 9.59 -5.92 11.83
N TYR A 108 10.57 -6.81 11.71
CA TYR A 108 11.45 -7.17 12.83
C TYR A 108 12.35 -6.02 13.27
N LYS A 109 12.94 -5.29 12.31
CA LYS A 109 13.76 -4.10 12.61
C LYS A 109 12.92 -2.97 13.20
N LEU A 110 11.69 -2.81 12.74
CA LEU A 110 10.73 -1.84 13.26
C LEU A 110 10.25 -2.22 14.67
N GLY A 111 10.00 -3.50 14.93
CA GLY A 111 9.54 -3.99 16.23
C GLY A 111 10.57 -3.89 17.35
N ASN A 112 11.87 -3.95 17.02
CA ASN A 112 12.95 -3.81 18.01
C ASN A 112 13.28 -2.36 18.39
N ARG A 113 12.61 -1.37 17.78
CA ARG A 113 12.83 0.06 18.03
C ARG A 113 11.68 0.66 18.84
N ASN A 114 11.92 1.85 19.41
CA ASN A 114 10.87 2.63 20.05
C ASN A 114 9.78 3.00 19.03
N ARG A 115 8.52 3.04 19.47
CA ARG A 115 7.34 3.27 18.63
C ARG A 115 7.45 4.50 17.74
N PHE A 116 7.91 5.61 18.30
CA PHE A 116 8.10 6.85 17.55
C PHE A 116 9.10 6.68 16.40
N ILE A 117 10.20 5.97 16.66
CA ILE A 117 11.21 5.66 15.64
C ILE A 117 10.60 4.71 14.60
N SER A 118 9.81 3.74 15.01
CA SER A 118 9.13 2.82 14.08
C SER A 118 8.15 3.55 13.16
N VAL A 119 7.37 4.50 13.69
CA VAL A 119 6.45 5.34 12.89
C VAL A 119 7.23 6.25 11.94
N LEU A 120 8.32 6.88 12.39
CA LEU A 120 9.15 7.73 11.54
C LEU A 120 9.81 6.94 10.40
N LEU A 121 10.33 5.75 10.69
CA LEU A 121 10.86 4.86 9.65
C LEU A 121 9.77 4.40 8.70
N ALA A 122 8.57 4.13 9.20
CA ALA A 122 7.46 3.73 8.36
C ALA A 122 7.05 4.86 7.40
N LEU A 123 7.01 6.10 7.90
CA LEU A 123 6.82 7.30 7.09
C LEU A 123 7.89 7.42 6.00
N ILE A 124 9.17 7.29 6.35
CA ILE A 124 10.28 7.35 5.39
C ILE A 124 10.13 6.29 4.28
N VAL A 125 9.76 5.05 4.64
CA VAL A 125 9.55 3.98 3.65
C VAL A 125 8.39 4.30 2.70
N LEU A 126 7.26 4.78 3.22
CA LEU A 126 6.10 5.12 2.41
C LEU A 126 6.35 6.32 1.49
N VAL A 127 7.06 7.33 1.98
CA VAL A 127 7.50 8.49 1.18
C VAL A 127 8.50 8.05 0.11
N ALA A 128 9.49 7.22 0.45
CA ALA A 128 10.43 6.69 -0.53
C ALA A 128 9.74 5.88 -1.63
N ALA A 129 8.77 5.01 -1.27
CA ALA A 129 7.96 4.27 -2.23
C ALA A 129 7.20 5.22 -3.17
N THR A 130 6.65 6.31 -2.64
CA THR A 130 5.96 7.35 -3.42
C THR A 130 6.89 8.06 -4.39
N ILE A 131 8.06 8.51 -3.93
CA ILE A 131 9.04 9.19 -4.80
C ILE A 131 9.48 8.24 -5.92
N ILE A 132 9.78 6.98 -5.59
CA ILE A 132 10.18 5.98 -6.59
C ILE A 132 9.05 5.73 -7.59
N ALA A 133 7.79 5.66 -7.13
CA ALA A 133 6.64 5.50 -8.00
C ALA A 133 6.48 6.71 -8.94
N LEU A 134 6.52 7.92 -8.40
CA LEU A 134 6.44 9.17 -9.18
C LEU A 134 7.49 9.20 -10.29
N VAL A 135 8.73 8.80 -9.95
CA VAL A 135 9.84 8.74 -10.90
C VAL A 135 9.66 7.65 -11.94
N SER A 136 9.22 6.47 -11.52
CA SER A 136 9.07 5.32 -12.42
C SER A 136 7.97 5.58 -13.46
N TYR A 137 6.84 6.14 -13.00
CA TYR A 137 5.69 6.44 -13.84
C TYR A 137 5.81 7.76 -14.61
N GLN A 138 6.89 8.52 -14.43
CA GLN A 138 7.10 9.86 -15.04
C GLN A 138 5.91 10.80 -14.78
N ALA A 139 5.27 10.65 -13.62
CA ALA A 139 4.02 11.33 -13.32
C ALA A 139 4.18 12.85 -13.15
N TRP A 140 5.41 13.33 -12.95
CA TRP A 140 5.76 14.77 -12.96
C TRP A 140 5.48 15.47 -14.30
N LEU A 141 5.23 14.72 -15.39
CA LEU A 141 4.88 15.29 -16.69
C LEU A 141 3.38 15.57 -16.83
N SER A 142 2.56 15.17 -15.86
CA SER A 142 1.10 15.21 -15.95
C SER A 142 0.48 16.56 -15.60
N GLY A 143 1.24 17.48 -14.98
CA GLY A 143 0.74 18.78 -14.53
C GLY A 143 -0.17 18.70 -13.28
N LEU A 144 -0.43 17.50 -12.76
CA LEU A 144 -1.24 17.24 -11.55
C LEU A 144 -0.36 16.98 -10.31
N ASP A 145 0.89 17.40 -10.36
CA ASP A 145 1.94 17.00 -9.41
C ASP A 145 1.57 17.32 -7.96
N PHE A 146 0.98 18.50 -7.71
CA PHE A 146 0.61 18.93 -6.37
C PHE A 146 -0.54 18.09 -5.79
N GLU A 147 -1.61 17.89 -6.55
CA GLU A 147 -2.79 17.13 -6.12
C GLU A 147 -2.43 15.67 -5.83
N ILE A 148 -1.62 15.06 -6.70
CA ILE A 148 -1.07 13.71 -6.53
C ILE A 148 -0.31 13.61 -5.20
N LEU A 149 0.58 14.56 -4.92
CA LEU A 149 1.37 14.56 -3.69
C LEU A 149 0.49 14.75 -2.46
N VAL A 150 -0.54 15.60 -2.51
CA VAL A 150 -1.45 15.82 -1.37
C VAL A 150 -2.30 14.58 -1.09
N ILE A 151 -2.92 13.99 -2.11
CA ILE A 151 -3.72 12.76 -1.96
C ILE A 151 -2.85 11.63 -1.40
N GLN A 152 -1.63 11.50 -1.92
CA GLN A 152 -0.70 10.48 -1.45
C GLN A 152 -0.23 10.73 -0.01
N ALA A 153 0.08 11.98 0.35
CA ALA A 153 0.43 12.35 1.72
C ALA A 153 -0.71 12.04 2.69
N MET A 154 -1.95 12.36 2.30
CA MET A 154 -3.15 12.00 3.06
C MET A 154 -3.29 10.48 3.23
N GLY A 155 -3.05 9.70 2.17
CA GLY A 155 -3.06 8.23 2.22
C GLY A 155 -2.02 7.66 3.18
N ILE A 156 -0.79 8.19 3.14
CA ILE A 156 0.30 7.80 4.04
C ILE A 156 -0.04 8.12 5.50
N VAL A 157 -0.48 9.36 5.77
CA VAL A 157 -0.84 9.79 7.12
C VAL A 157 -2.00 8.96 7.65
N THR A 158 -3.05 8.76 6.84
CA THR A 158 -4.20 7.93 7.19
C THR A 158 -3.73 6.52 7.56
N MET A 159 -2.94 5.88 6.70
CA MET A 159 -2.43 4.52 6.90
C MET A 159 -1.63 4.39 8.20
N LEU A 160 -0.74 5.34 8.49
CA LEU A 160 0.05 5.31 9.73
C LEU A 160 -0.83 5.50 10.97
N LEU A 161 -1.78 6.45 10.93
CA LEU A 161 -2.68 6.72 12.05
C LEU A 161 -3.58 5.52 12.35
N ILE A 162 -4.16 4.88 11.32
CA ILE A 162 -5.03 3.71 11.53
C ILE A 162 -4.26 2.56 12.17
N PHE A 163 -2.99 2.35 11.78
CA PHE A 163 -2.15 1.30 12.35
C PHE A 163 -1.77 1.58 13.80
N VAL A 164 -1.38 2.81 14.12
CA VAL A 164 -1.06 3.22 15.49
C VAL A 164 -2.29 3.08 16.39
N LEU A 165 -3.45 3.58 15.96
CA LEU A 165 -4.69 3.56 16.74
C LEU A 165 -5.24 2.13 16.92
N ALA A 166 -5.30 1.34 15.85
CA ALA A 166 -5.76 -0.05 15.91
C ALA A 166 -4.83 -0.92 16.79
N GLY A 167 -3.51 -0.77 16.63
CA GLY A 167 -2.52 -1.46 17.44
C GLY A 167 -2.58 -1.07 18.92
N TRP A 168 -2.73 0.22 19.22
CA TRP A 168 -2.85 0.71 20.59
C TRP A 168 -4.11 0.16 21.27
N ARG A 169 -5.26 0.17 20.59
CA ARG A 169 -6.54 -0.29 21.15
C ARG A 169 -6.58 -1.79 21.41
N CYS A 170 -5.87 -2.58 20.60
CA CYS A 170 -5.82 -4.04 20.70
C CYS A 170 -4.75 -4.58 21.67
N ARG A 171 -3.95 -3.70 22.28
CA ARG A 171 -2.79 -4.11 23.11
C ARG A 171 -3.13 -4.98 24.32
N LYS A 172 -4.30 -4.77 24.95
CA LYS A 172 -4.67 -5.45 26.21
C LYS A 172 -5.37 -6.80 26.02
N ARG A 173 -6.16 -6.95 24.95
CA ARG A 173 -6.93 -8.18 24.63
C ARG A 173 -6.95 -8.38 23.13
N TYR A 174 -5.91 -9.01 22.61
CA TYR A 174 -5.78 -9.27 21.18
C TYR A 174 -6.82 -10.29 20.70
N GLY A 175 -7.49 -9.96 19.60
CA GLY A 175 -8.28 -10.90 18.80
C GLY A 175 -8.26 -10.41 17.36
N PRO A 176 -8.03 -11.28 16.35
CA PRO A 176 -7.86 -10.88 14.95
C PRO A 176 -9.10 -10.14 14.44
N TRP A 177 -10.30 -10.63 14.79
CA TRP A 177 -11.55 -9.97 14.41
C TRP A 177 -11.70 -8.58 15.03
N ARG A 178 -11.35 -8.43 16.32
CA ARG A 178 -11.39 -7.13 17.00
C ARG A 178 -10.43 -6.14 16.35
N PHE A 179 -9.23 -6.58 15.99
CA PHE A 179 -8.27 -5.75 15.28
C PHE A 179 -8.82 -5.28 13.93
N MET A 180 -9.43 -6.17 13.14
CA MET A 180 -10.03 -5.82 11.85
C MET A 180 -11.17 -4.81 11.98
N LEU A 181 -12.03 -4.97 12.99
CA LEU A 181 -13.11 -4.02 13.27
C LEU A 181 -12.58 -2.64 13.69
N TRP A 182 -11.57 -2.60 14.56
CA TRP A 182 -10.92 -1.35 14.94
C TRP A 182 -10.21 -0.69 13.76
N LEU A 183 -9.55 -1.49 12.91
CA LEU A 183 -8.91 -0.99 11.69
C LEU A 183 -9.95 -0.38 10.75
N ALA A 184 -11.07 -1.06 10.50
CA ALA A 184 -12.17 -0.54 9.67
C ALA A 184 -12.74 0.76 10.23
N PHE A 185 -13.06 0.77 11.53
CA PHE A 185 -13.61 1.94 12.21
C PHE A 185 -12.68 3.16 12.13
N TRP A 186 -11.40 2.99 12.47
CA TRP A 186 -10.43 4.09 12.41
C TRP A 186 -10.14 4.52 10.98
N THR A 187 -10.16 3.60 10.01
CA THR A 187 -10.02 3.96 8.59
C THR A 187 -11.16 4.88 8.16
N MET A 188 -12.41 4.53 8.48
CA MET A 188 -13.55 5.38 8.19
C MET A 188 -13.43 6.76 8.85
N VAL A 189 -13.15 6.81 10.16
CA VAL A 189 -13.07 8.08 10.90
C VAL A 189 -11.95 8.98 10.38
N ILE A 190 -10.74 8.45 10.22
CA ILE A 190 -9.57 9.25 9.80
C ILE A 190 -9.70 9.71 8.35
N SER A 191 -10.22 8.87 7.45
CA SER A 191 -10.47 9.26 6.06
C SER A 191 -11.52 10.35 5.94
N LEU A 192 -12.62 10.26 6.70
CA LEU A 192 -13.66 11.31 6.71
C LEU A 192 -13.11 12.64 7.24
N VAL A 193 -12.44 12.61 8.40
CA VAL A 193 -11.83 13.82 8.98
C VAL A 193 -10.78 14.41 8.04
N GLY A 194 -9.95 13.57 7.42
CA GLY A 194 -8.93 13.97 6.46
C GLY A 194 -9.54 14.65 5.23
N MET A 195 -10.58 14.08 4.63
CA MET A 195 -11.25 14.68 3.47
C MET A 195 -11.97 15.99 3.82
N ILE A 196 -12.66 16.06 4.97
CA ILE A 196 -13.32 17.29 5.42
C ILE A 196 -12.28 18.39 5.66
N THR A 197 -11.16 18.05 6.31
CA THR A 197 -10.08 19.02 6.59
C THR A 197 -9.41 19.49 5.31
N PHE A 198 -9.11 18.57 4.38
CA PHE A 198 -8.57 18.92 3.07
C PHE A 198 -9.51 19.87 2.33
N PHE A 199 -10.80 19.55 2.29
CA PHE A 199 -11.82 20.39 1.64
C PHE A 199 -11.90 21.79 2.25
N ILE A 200 -11.95 21.91 3.58
CA ILE A 200 -11.98 23.21 4.28
C ILE A 200 -10.74 24.06 3.98
N ILE A 201 -9.57 23.44 3.83
CA ILE A 201 -8.31 24.15 3.55
C ILE A 201 -8.22 24.55 2.06
N SER A 202 -8.68 23.69 1.16
CA SER A 202 -8.56 23.88 -0.29
C SER A 202 -9.57 24.88 -0.85
N VAL A 203 -10.70 25.06 -0.18
CA VAL A 203 -11.83 25.82 -0.70
C VAL A 203 -11.87 27.20 -0.06
N GLU A 204 -11.62 28.23 -0.86
CA GLU A 204 -11.83 29.64 -0.50
C GLU A 204 -13.28 30.02 -0.87
N SER A 205 -14.26 29.45 -0.15
CA SER A 205 -15.69 29.61 -0.46
C SER A 205 -16.50 30.23 0.67
N SER A 206 -17.69 30.71 0.29
CA SER A 206 -18.76 31.08 1.20
C SER A 206 -19.31 29.87 1.99
N ALA A 207 -19.93 30.13 3.15
CA ALA A 207 -20.48 29.07 4.00
C ALA A 207 -21.61 28.26 3.31
N GLU A 208 -22.33 28.86 2.36
CA GLU A 208 -23.41 28.21 1.62
C GLU A 208 -22.88 27.15 0.65
N GLU A 209 -21.80 27.45 -0.07
CA GLU A 209 -21.12 26.51 -0.97
C GLU A 209 -20.53 25.32 -0.20
N LEU A 210 -19.97 25.57 0.99
CA LEU A 210 -19.46 24.51 1.86
C LEU A 210 -20.57 23.53 2.24
N ILE A 211 -21.74 24.02 2.65
CA ILE A 211 -22.88 23.18 3.03
C ILE A 211 -23.37 22.36 1.83
N GLN A 212 -23.42 22.96 0.65
CA GLN A 212 -23.89 22.30 -0.57
C GLN A 212 -22.95 21.15 -1.01
N GLN A 213 -21.63 21.32 -0.84
CA GLN A 213 -20.63 20.32 -1.26
C GLN A 213 -20.30 19.27 -0.19
N MET A 214 -20.70 19.48 1.08
CA MET A 214 -20.47 18.51 2.17
C MET A 214 -20.87 17.05 1.82
N PRO A 215 -22.05 16.77 1.21
CA PRO A 215 -22.42 15.40 0.85
C PRO A 215 -21.41 14.73 -0.09
N GLU A 216 -20.88 15.47 -1.06
CA GLU A 216 -19.89 14.96 -2.01
C GLU A 216 -18.56 14.66 -1.32
N VAL A 217 -18.13 15.54 -0.40
CA VAL A 217 -16.92 15.35 0.41
C VAL A 217 -17.04 14.13 1.31
N LEU A 218 -18.20 13.91 1.92
CA LEU A 218 -18.47 12.74 2.74
C LEU A 218 -18.43 11.45 1.90
N VAL A 219 -19.06 11.45 0.72
CA VAL A 219 -19.03 10.31 -0.20
C VAL A 219 -17.59 10.02 -0.64
N ALA A 220 -16.82 11.04 -1.02
CA ALA A 220 -15.42 10.89 -1.39
C ALA A 220 -14.57 10.33 -0.22
N GLY A 221 -14.81 10.79 1.01
CA GLY A 221 -14.16 10.26 2.22
C GLY A 221 -14.52 8.81 2.53
N LEU A 222 -15.77 8.39 2.29
CA LEU A 222 -16.17 6.99 2.41
C LEU A 222 -15.52 6.12 1.35
N ILE A 223 -15.48 6.56 0.09
CA ILE A 223 -14.79 5.85 -0.99
C ILE A 223 -13.30 5.71 -0.66
N PHE A 224 -12.66 6.79 -0.21
CA PHE A 224 -11.26 6.77 0.21
C PHE A 224 -11.02 5.80 1.37
N ALA A 225 -11.90 5.78 2.37
CA ALA A 225 -11.84 4.84 3.48
C ALA A 225 -11.94 3.38 3.01
N ILE A 226 -12.90 3.08 2.13
CA ILE A 226 -13.10 1.75 1.55
C ILE A 226 -11.84 1.33 0.79
N CYS A 227 -11.29 2.19 -0.05
CA CYS A 227 -10.06 1.93 -0.78
C CYS A 227 -8.91 1.60 0.18
N ILE A 228 -8.61 2.45 1.16
CA ILE A 228 -7.52 2.23 2.12
C ILE A 228 -7.74 0.92 2.90
N TYR A 229 -8.98 0.62 3.32
CA TYR A 229 -9.27 -0.63 4.02
C TYR A 229 -9.03 -1.85 3.13
N MET A 230 -9.49 -1.80 1.88
CA MET A 230 -9.31 -2.87 0.89
C MET A 230 -7.83 -3.09 0.54
N LEU A 231 -7.00 -2.04 0.51
CA LEU A 231 -5.56 -2.17 0.34
C LEU A 231 -4.92 -2.96 1.48
N ASN A 232 -5.38 -2.74 2.71
CA ASN A 232 -4.80 -3.36 3.91
C ASN A 232 -5.30 -4.79 4.15
N LEU A 233 -6.53 -5.10 3.73
CA LEU A 233 -7.19 -6.37 4.03
C LEU A 233 -6.37 -7.60 3.59
N PRO A 234 -5.85 -7.69 2.36
CA PRO A 234 -5.05 -8.85 1.94
C PRO A 234 -3.80 -9.07 2.79
N PHE A 235 -3.14 -7.99 3.23
CA PHE A 235 -1.97 -8.09 4.11
C PHE A 235 -2.35 -8.59 5.51
N MET A 236 -3.49 -8.15 6.04
CA MET A 236 -3.99 -8.63 7.33
C MET A 236 -4.41 -10.10 7.27
N VAL A 237 -5.06 -10.51 6.18
CA VAL A 237 -5.42 -11.92 5.94
C VAL A 237 -4.15 -12.78 5.88
N LEU A 238 -3.12 -12.35 5.14
CA LEU A 238 -1.84 -13.05 5.09
C LEU A 238 -1.20 -13.17 6.48
N ALA A 239 -1.27 -12.11 7.28
CA ALA A 239 -0.74 -12.08 8.64
C ALA A 239 -1.44 -13.04 9.60
N PHE A 240 -2.74 -13.26 9.43
CA PHE A 240 -3.50 -14.17 10.28
C PHE A 240 -3.40 -15.62 9.81
N ALA A 241 -3.34 -15.85 8.50
CA ALA A 241 -3.23 -17.18 7.90
C ALA A 241 -1.83 -17.80 8.08
N SER A 242 -0.76 -16.99 8.00
CA SER A 242 0.61 -17.50 8.08
C SER A 242 1.23 -17.25 9.45
N THR A 243 1.71 -18.31 10.11
CA THR A 243 2.45 -18.20 11.38
C THR A 243 3.72 -17.36 11.25
N PHE A 244 4.32 -17.32 10.05
CA PHE A 244 5.49 -16.51 9.73
C PHE A 244 5.17 -15.01 9.74
N TYR A 245 4.13 -14.58 9.02
CA TYR A 245 3.70 -13.18 9.00
C TYR A 245 3.04 -12.76 10.30
N ARG A 246 2.41 -13.69 11.04
CA ARG A 246 1.84 -13.41 12.36
C ARG A 246 2.89 -12.93 13.36
N LYS A 247 4.10 -13.48 13.34
CA LYS A 247 5.22 -13.02 14.19
C LYS A 247 5.64 -11.59 13.82
N ARG A 248 5.72 -11.29 12.52
CA ARG A 248 6.02 -9.94 12.00
C ARG A 248 4.94 -8.93 12.40
N PHE A 249 3.67 -9.32 12.32
CA PHE A 249 2.54 -8.51 12.76
C PHE A 249 2.67 -8.15 14.25
N TYR A 250 2.92 -9.12 15.13
CA TYR A 250 3.09 -8.84 16.56
C TYR A 250 4.29 -7.94 16.86
N ALA A 251 5.41 -8.15 16.15
CA ALA A 251 6.58 -7.29 16.26
C ALA A 251 6.26 -5.84 15.83
N TYR A 252 5.58 -5.68 14.69
CA TYR A 252 5.25 -4.37 14.13
C TYR A 252 4.31 -3.57 15.04
N PHE A 253 3.29 -4.21 15.63
CA PHE A 253 2.31 -3.53 16.50
C PHE A 253 2.70 -3.53 18.00
N HIS A 254 3.89 -4.02 18.36
CA HIS A 254 4.35 -4.22 19.75
C HIS A 254 3.28 -4.89 20.63
N LEU A 255 2.65 -5.93 20.10
CA LEU A 255 1.64 -6.71 20.81
C LEU A 255 2.33 -7.77 21.66
N LYS A 256 1.79 -8.01 22.87
CA LYS A 256 2.32 -9.03 23.77
C LYS A 256 2.12 -10.39 23.09
N SER A 257 3.22 -11.03 22.70
CA SER A 257 3.19 -12.33 22.02
C SER A 257 2.48 -13.37 22.90
N MET A 258 1.66 -14.21 22.27
CA MET A 258 1.33 -15.53 22.82
C MET A 258 2.67 -16.24 23.10
N PRO A 259 2.87 -16.89 24.27
CA PRO A 259 4.16 -17.43 24.67
C PRO A 259 4.73 -18.28 23.54
N ILE A 260 5.85 -17.84 22.99
CA ILE A 260 6.68 -18.66 22.13
C ILE A 260 7.26 -19.69 23.09
N SER A 261 6.65 -20.88 23.15
CA SER A 261 7.31 -22.05 23.71
C SER A 261 8.52 -22.31 22.83
N PHE A 262 9.65 -21.71 23.19
CA PHE A 262 10.93 -22.26 22.79
C PHE A 262 10.97 -23.66 23.41
N PRO A 263 11.12 -24.75 22.63
CA PRO A 263 11.54 -26.00 23.23
C PRO A 263 12.88 -25.68 23.88
N SER A 264 12.93 -25.71 25.21
CA SER A 264 14.14 -25.51 25.99
C SER A 264 15.07 -26.69 25.73
N GLY A 265 15.79 -26.64 24.62
CA GLY A 265 16.95 -27.49 24.39
C GLY A 265 18.04 -27.07 25.36
N THR A 266 18.07 -27.72 26.52
CA THR A 266 19.25 -28.11 27.31
C THR A 266 18.76 -28.66 28.66
N GLU A 267 17.97 -29.73 28.60
CA GLU A 267 18.00 -30.70 29.69
C GLU A 267 19.41 -31.31 29.66
N LYS A 268 20.30 -30.77 30.50
CA LYS A 268 21.59 -31.40 30.77
C LYS A 268 21.27 -32.79 31.31
N PRO A 269 21.86 -33.88 30.78
CA PRO A 269 21.74 -35.17 31.44
C PRO A 269 22.32 -35.03 32.84
N GLN A 270 21.47 -35.25 33.85
CA GLN A 270 21.90 -35.39 35.23
C GLN A 270 22.97 -36.47 35.26
N SER A 271 24.20 -36.05 35.55
CA SER A 271 25.27 -36.94 35.99
C SER A 271 24.77 -37.68 37.22
N VAL A 272 24.45 -38.96 37.04
CA VAL A 272 24.23 -39.90 38.14
C VAL A 272 25.53 -39.96 38.92
N GLU A 273 25.56 -39.27 40.07
CA GLU A 273 26.56 -39.46 41.11
C GLU A 273 26.46 -40.93 41.57
N LEU A 274 27.36 -41.76 41.05
CA LEU A 274 27.69 -43.05 41.63
C LEU A 274 28.52 -42.77 42.88
N LYS A 275 27.83 -42.59 44.00
CA LYS A 275 28.42 -42.72 45.33
C LYS A 275 27.58 -43.70 46.15
N GLN A 276 28.30 -44.68 46.71
CA GLN A 276 27.89 -45.66 47.71
C GLN A 276 27.25 -46.94 47.15
N MET A 277 28.08 -47.96 46.93
CA MET A 277 28.14 -49.11 47.83
C MET A 277 29.40 -49.94 47.57
N GLN A 278 30.11 -50.24 48.67
CA GLN A 278 31.25 -51.15 48.87
C GLN A 278 32.65 -50.59 48.61
#